data_AF-A0AAV1FG03-F1
#
_entry.id   AF-A0AAV1FG03-F1
#
_cell.length_a   1.000
_cell.length_b   1.000
_cell.length_c   1.000
_cell.angle_alpha   90.00
_cell.angle_beta   90.00
_cell.angle_gamma   90.00
#
_symmetry.space_group_name_H-M   'P 1'
#
loop_
_entity.id
_entity.type
_entity.pdbx_description
1 polymer ?
#
loop_
_entity_poly.entity_id
_entity_poly.type
_entity_poly.pdbx_seq_one_letter_code
_entity_poly.pdbx_strand_id
1 'polypeptide(L)'
;MQLGRARLTQEERRKRLLEGRCFYCSEAGHLVVTCPAKQASAVSQFEASKPVSRTLTKVQLIHHTVNNLEELIDSGADESLMDCELVEKLGIRSEPLTKPIRARALDGKELFVNSRITEPLHMHIKDH
;
A
#
# COMPACT_ATOMS: atom_id res chain seq x y z
N MET A 1 -23.23 -0.66 11.81
CA MET A 1 -23.24 -1.89 12.64
C MET A 1 -21.87 -2.55 12.54
N GLN A 2 -21.16 -2.60 13.65
CA GLN A 2 -19.79 -3.10 13.74
C GLN A 2 -19.83 -4.64 13.74
N LEU A 3 -19.76 -5.28 12.56
CA LEU A 3 -19.63 -6.75 12.48
C LEU A 3 -18.18 -7.13 12.75
N GLY A 4 -17.77 -6.90 14.01
CA GLY A 4 -16.53 -7.40 14.56
C GLY A 4 -16.50 -8.93 14.52
N ARG A 5 -15.28 -9.46 14.43
CA ARG A 5 -14.89 -10.88 14.33
C ARG A 5 -15.32 -11.72 15.55
N ALA A 6 -16.59 -11.71 15.94
CA ALA A 6 -17.10 -12.61 16.96
C ALA A 6 -17.14 -14.04 16.39
N ARG A 7 -16.41 -14.96 17.01
CA ARG A 7 -16.54 -16.39 16.71
C ARG A 7 -17.98 -16.81 17.03
N LEU A 8 -18.66 -17.42 16.05
CA LEU A 8 -19.97 -18.03 16.29
C LEU A 8 -19.85 -19.12 17.35
N THR A 9 -20.82 -19.19 18.26
CA THR A 9 -20.95 -20.35 19.15
C THR A 9 -21.29 -21.59 18.33
N GLN A 10 -21.10 -22.77 18.93
CA GLN A 10 -21.41 -24.02 18.26
C GLN A 10 -22.92 -24.16 18.00
N GLU A 11 -23.78 -23.65 18.89
CA GLU A 11 -25.23 -23.67 18.67
C GLU A 11 -25.62 -22.77 17.49
N GLU A 12 -25.08 -21.55 17.43
CA GLU A 12 -25.39 -20.60 16.36
C GLU A 12 -24.86 -21.11 15.00
N ARG A 13 -23.68 -21.74 15.00
CA ARG A 13 -23.16 -22.40 13.80
C ARG A 13 -24.08 -23.52 13.32
N ARG A 14 -24.56 -24.37 14.24
CA ARG A 14 -25.50 -25.45 13.90
C ARG A 14 -26.83 -24.91 13.38
N LYS A 15 -27.37 -23.88 14.03
CA LYS A 15 -28.61 -23.21 13.63
C LYS A 15 -28.51 -22.66 12.21
N ARG A 16 -27.46 -21.91 11.90
CA ARG A 16 -27.24 -21.36 10.55
C ARG A 16 -27.04 -22.45 9.49
N LEU A 17 -26.41 -23.57 9.86
CA LEU A 17 -26.25 -24.72 8.97
C LEU A 17 -27.61 -25.35 8.63
N LEU A 18 -28.45 -25.58 9.65
CA LEU A 18 -29.80 -26.13 9.47
C LEU A 18 -30.71 -25.19 8.67
N GLU A 19 -30.57 -23.90 8.90
CA GLU A 19 -31.39 -22.87 8.23
C GLU A 19 -30.82 -22.41 6.89
N GLY A 20 -29.69 -22.96 6.42
CA GLY A 20 -29.07 -22.59 5.15
C GLY A 20 -28.64 -21.12 5.08
N ARG A 21 -28.25 -20.54 6.21
CA ARG A 21 -27.85 -19.13 6.33
C ARG A 21 -26.34 -18.94 6.24
N CYS A 22 -25.94 -17.79 5.74
CA CYS A 22 -24.55 -17.39 5.66
C CYS A 22 -23.92 -17.19 7.05
N PHE A 23 -22.75 -17.80 7.32
CA PHE A 23 -22.04 -17.58 8.59
C PHE A 23 -21.39 -16.19 8.73
N TYR A 24 -21.41 -15.34 7.69
CA TYR A 24 -20.87 -13.98 7.75
C TYR A 24 -21.98 -12.95 8.01
N CYS A 25 -22.95 -12.82 7.10
CA CYS A 25 -24.01 -11.80 7.21
C CYS A 25 -25.32 -12.32 7.82
N SER A 26 -25.46 -13.63 8.07
CA SER A 26 -26.68 -14.27 8.59
C SER A 26 -27.88 -14.31 7.63
N GLU A 27 -27.72 -13.86 6.39
CA GLU A 27 -28.77 -13.93 5.36
C GLU A 27 -28.89 -15.33 4.74
N ALA A 28 -30.10 -15.70 4.33
CA ALA A 28 -30.38 -16.97 3.65
C ALA A 28 -30.03 -16.91 2.14
N GLY A 29 -29.93 -18.08 1.51
CA GLY A 29 -29.79 -18.20 0.04
C GLY A 29 -28.35 -18.19 -0.48
N HIS A 30 -27.35 -18.08 0.40
CA HIS A 30 -25.93 -18.20 0.02
C HIS A 30 -25.04 -18.67 1.17
N LEU A 31 -23.87 -19.20 0.85
CA LEU A 31 -22.84 -19.59 1.83
C LEU A 31 -21.82 -18.47 1.98
N VAL A 32 -21.00 -18.52 3.05
CA VAL A 32 -19.95 -17.51 3.32
C VAL A 32 -19.04 -17.25 2.11
N VAL A 33 -18.75 -18.29 1.33
CA VAL A 33 -17.89 -18.21 0.15
C VAL A 33 -18.48 -17.30 -0.92
N THR A 34 -19.81 -17.29 -1.06
CA THR A 34 -20.57 -16.50 -2.03
C THR A 34 -21.24 -15.28 -1.41
N CYS A 35 -20.81 -14.87 -0.21
CA CYS A 35 -21.45 -13.77 0.51
C CYS A 35 -21.11 -12.41 -0.10
N PRO A 36 -22.10 -11.64 -0.59
CA PRO A 36 -21.85 -10.34 -1.22
C PRO A 36 -21.31 -9.32 -0.21
N ALA A 37 -21.76 -9.39 1.06
CA ALA A 37 -21.23 -8.52 2.12
C ALA A 37 -19.75 -8.79 2.42
N LYS A 38 -19.28 -10.04 2.24
CA LYS A 38 -17.87 -10.41 2.38
C LYS A 38 -17.04 -9.93 1.19
N GLN A 39 -17.61 -9.93 -0.02
CA GLN A 39 -16.96 -9.41 -1.23
C GLN A 39 -16.83 -7.89 -1.20
N ALA A 40 -17.82 -7.17 -0.67
CA ALA A 40 -17.77 -5.73 -0.51
C ALA A 40 -16.76 -5.25 0.56
N SER A 41 -16.30 -6.15 1.44
CA SER A 41 -15.57 -5.79 2.67
C SER A 41 -14.26 -6.57 2.84
N ALA A 42 -13.50 -6.80 1.76
CA ALA A 42 -12.21 -7.48 1.90
C ALA A 42 -11.19 -6.63 2.68
N VAL A 43 -11.30 -5.30 2.57
CA VAL A 43 -10.39 -4.34 3.21
C VAL A 43 -11.21 -3.20 3.79
N SER A 44 -11.01 -2.93 5.09
CA SER A 44 -11.59 -1.75 5.73
C SER A 44 -10.88 -0.52 5.18
N GLN A 45 -11.59 0.31 4.41
CA GLN A 45 -11.08 1.60 3.95
C GLN A 45 -11.20 2.60 5.09
N PHE A 46 -10.07 3.14 5.53
CA PHE A 46 -10.02 4.28 6.43
C PHE A 46 -9.49 5.45 5.62
N GLU A 47 -10.26 6.53 5.51
CA GLU A 47 -9.72 7.78 5.00
C GLU A 47 -8.68 8.27 6.01
N ALA A 48 -7.43 8.39 5.56
CA ALA A 48 -6.37 8.94 6.38
C ALA A 48 -6.74 10.39 6.73
N SER A 49 -7.19 10.61 7.97
CA SER A 49 -7.87 11.85 8.34
C SER A 49 -6.94 13.06 8.43
N LYS A 50 -5.61 12.88 8.42
CA LYS A 50 -4.60 13.94 8.34
C LYS A 50 -3.30 13.39 7.72
N PRO A 51 -2.52 14.21 6.98
CA PRO A 51 -1.16 13.85 6.64
C PRO A 51 -0.37 13.66 7.95
N VAL A 52 0.13 12.44 8.18
CA VAL A 52 1.02 12.16 9.30
C VAL A 52 2.35 12.84 8.99
N SER A 53 2.81 13.71 9.90
CA SER A 53 4.16 14.28 9.81
C SER A 53 5.16 13.13 9.89
N ARG A 54 5.90 12.91 8.81
CA ARG A 54 7.01 11.94 8.78
C ARG A 54 8.29 12.67 9.10
N THR A 55 9.15 12.07 9.92
CA THR A 55 10.50 12.57 10.12
C THR A 55 11.29 12.32 8.84
N LEU A 56 11.81 13.39 8.24
CA LEU A 56 12.68 13.32 7.08
C LEU A 56 14.13 13.53 7.51
N THR A 57 15.03 12.81 6.86
CA THR A 57 16.47 12.88 7.10
C THR A 57 17.10 13.79 6.05
N LYS A 58 17.98 14.69 6.49
CA LYS A 58 18.74 15.53 5.56
C LYS A 58 19.81 14.68 4.88
N VAL A 59 19.76 14.67 3.54
CA VAL A 59 20.70 13.92 2.71
C VAL A 59 21.31 14.82 1.65
N GLN A 60 22.47 14.41 1.16
CA GLN A 60 23.15 15.00 0.02
C GLN A 60 23.08 14.05 -1.16
N LEU A 61 22.37 14.47 -2.21
CA LEU A 61 22.34 13.76 -3.48
C LEU A 61 23.40 14.35 -4.40
N ILE A 62 24.33 13.51 -4.84
CA ILE A 62 25.46 13.89 -5.68
C ILE A 62 25.17 13.47 -7.11
N HIS A 63 24.91 14.45 -7.96
CA HIS A 63 24.67 14.28 -9.41
C HIS A 63 25.09 15.55 -10.14
N HIS A 64 26.29 15.56 -10.73
CA HIS A 64 27.03 16.72 -11.26
C HIS A 64 27.33 17.83 -10.23
N THR A 65 26.35 18.19 -9.41
CA THR A 65 26.40 19.07 -8.25
C THR A 65 25.89 18.35 -7.01
N VAL A 66 26.09 18.95 -5.84
CA VAL A 66 25.57 18.44 -4.57
C VAL A 66 24.23 19.12 -4.26
N ASN A 67 23.17 18.33 -4.15
CA ASN A 67 21.82 18.79 -3.81
C ASN A 67 21.48 18.36 -2.39
N ASN A 68 21.02 19.27 -1.55
CA ASN A 68 20.57 18.94 -0.19
C ASN A 68 19.07 18.72 -0.19
N LEU A 69 18.62 17.54 0.24
CA LEU A 69 17.24 17.09 0.22
C LEU A 69 16.81 16.60 1.61
N GLU A 70 15.51 16.55 1.85
CA GLU A 70 14.92 15.95 3.04
C GLU A 70 14.14 14.71 2.60
N GLU A 71 14.67 13.53 2.90
CA GLU A 71 14.19 12.26 2.35
C GLU A 71 13.72 11.31 3.45
N LEU A 72 12.79 10.42 3.10
CA LEU A 72 12.33 9.36 4.00
C LEU A 72 13.28 8.16 3.90
N ILE A 73 13.94 7.80 5.00
CA ILE A 73 14.78 6.59 5.08
C ILE A 73 13.93 5.44 5.62
N ASP A 74 13.70 4.44 4.77
CA ASP A 74 12.92 3.25 5.10
C ASP A 74 13.74 1.99 4.80
N SER A 75 14.33 1.39 5.83
CA SER A 75 15.07 0.13 5.70
C SER A 75 14.17 -1.09 5.41
N GLY A 76 12.84 -0.93 5.53
CA GLY A 76 11.86 -1.94 5.16
C GLY A 76 11.39 -1.86 3.71
N ALA A 77 11.88 -0.89 2.93
CA ALA A 77 11.56 -0.79 1.51
C ALA A 77 12.40 -1.79 0.69
N ASP A 78 11.74 -2.50 -0.23
CA ASP A 78 12.44 -3.39 -1.18
C ASP A 78 13.32 -2.59 -2.16
N GLU A 79 12.91 -1.37 -2.48
CA GLU A 79 13.54 -0.51 -3.49
C GLU A 79 13.58 0.95 -3.05
N SER A 80 14.59 1.68 -3.52
CA SER A 80 14.65 3.14 -3.38
C SER A 80 13.79 3.81 -4.45
N LEU A 81 12.88 4.68 -4.03
CA LEU A 81 11.97 5.39 -4.92
C LEU A 81 12.28 6.89 -4.88
N MET A 82 12.15 7.54 -6.03
CA MET A 82 12.33 8.98 -6.19
C MET A 82 11.15 9.58 -6.95
N ASP A 83 10.79 10.80 -6.59
CA ASP A 83 9.76 11.56 -7.29
C ASP A 83 10.18 11.90 -8.73
N CYS A 84 9.27 11.72 -9.69
CA CYS A 84 9.60 11.94 -11.09
C CYS A 84 9.82 13.42 -11.44
N GLU A 85 9.12 14.35 -10.78
CA GLU A 85 9.37 15.78 -10.99
C GLU A 85 10.75 16.18 -10.47
N LEU A 86 11.23 15.56 -9.39
CA LEU A 86 12.56 15.80 -8.87
C LEU A 86 13.64 15.34 -9.86
N VAL A 87 13.46 14.17 -10.49
CA VAL A 87 14.35 13.68 -11.56
C VAL A 87 14.44 14.70 -12.70
N GLU A 88 13.31 15.25 -13.14
CA GLU A 88 13.25 16.26 -14.19
C GLU A 88 13.91 17.57 -13.77
N LYS A 89 13.61 18.07 -12.56
CA LYS A 89 14.19 19.30 -11.99
C LYS A 89 15.71 19.23 -11.87
N LEU A 90 16.25 18.06 -11.52
CA LEU A 90 17.69 17.84 -11.40
C LEU A 90 18.36 17.47 -12.72
N GLY A 91 17.60 17.27 -13.80
CA GLY A 91 18.14 16.86 -15.10
C GLY A 91 18.79 15.47 -15.06
N ILE A 92 18.32 14.59 -14.17
CA ILE A 92 18.85 13.24 -14.02
C ILE A 92 18.39 12.39 -15.20
N ARG A 93 19.33 11.67 -15.83
CA ARG A 93 18.98 10.77 -16.93
C ARG A 93 18.21 9.57 -16.40
N SER A 94 17.14 9.21 -17.10
CA SER A 94 16.36 8.01 -16.79
C SER A 94 16.01 7.25 -18.06
N GLU A 95 15.95 5.92 -17.93
CA GLU A 95 15.59 4.99 -18.99
C GLU A 95 14.33 4.19 -18.63
N PRO A 96 13.59 3.68 -19.63
CA PRO A 96 12.43 2.85 -19.38
C PRO A 96 12.83 1.50 -18.77
N LEU A 97 12.04 1.02 -17.80
CA LEU A 97 12.16 -0.34 -17.30
C LEU A 97 11.60 -1.34 -18.32
N THR A 98 12.31 -2.44 -18.56
CA THR A 98 11.85 -3.55 -19.42
C THR A 98 10.51 -4.13 -18.92
N LYS A 99 10.29 -4.10 -17.61
CA LYS A 99 9.04 -4.52 -16.97
C LYS A 99 8.62 -3.47 -15.92
N PRO A 100 7.54 -2.71 -16.16
CA PRO A 100 7.05 -1.74 -15.19
C PRO A 100 6.63 -2.39 -13.86
N ILE A 101 6.95 -1.71 -12.76
CA ILE A 101 6.60 -2.12 -11.40
C ILE A 101 5.25 -1.50 -11.05
N ARG A 102 4.28 -2.32 -10.65
CA ARG A 102 2.93 -1.88 -10.29
C ARG A 102 2.69 -2.09 -8.81
N ALA A 103 2.45 -1.01 -8.09
CA ALA A 103 2.01 -1.07 -6.70
C ALA A 103 0.49 -1.12 -6.65
N ARG A 104 -0.06 -2.06 -5.87
CA ARG A 104 -1.49 -2.21 -5.63
C ARG A 104 -1.76 -2.18 -4.13
N ALA A 105 -2.85 -1.53 -3.75
CA ALA A 105 -3.36 -1.59 -2.40
C ALA A 105 -3.94 -2.99 -2.09
N LEU A 106 -4.22 -3.25 -0.82
CA LEU A 106 -4.82 -4.51 -0.36
C LEU A 106 -6.19 -4.79 -1.01
N ASP A 107 -6.91 -3.76 -1.43
CA ASP A 107 -8.20 -3.86 -2.13
C ASP A 107 -8.04 -4.07 -3.65
N GLY A 108 -6.80 -4.19 -4.13
CA GLY A 108 -6.46 -4.38 -5.54
C GLY A 108 -6.39 -3.08 -6.36
N LYS A 109 -6.76 -1.92 -5.77
CA LYS A 109 -6.64 -0.61 -6.42
C LYS A 109 -5.18 -0.33 -6.78
N GLU A 110 -4.94 0.11 -8.01
CA GLU A 110 -3.60 0.52 -8.43
C GLU A 110 -3.21 1.83 -7.72
N LEU A 111 -2.06 1.83 -7.05
CA LEU A 111 -1.53 2.98 -6.32
C LEU A 111 -0.63 3.81 -7.22
N PHE A 112 0.33 3.16 -7.87
CA PHE A 112 1.20 3.78 -8.86
C PHE A 112 1.80 2.71 -9.79
N VAL A 113 2.30 3.18 -10.93
CA VAL A 113 3.11 2.38 -11.86
C VAL A 113 4.43 3.09 -12.05
N ASN A 114 5.51 2.47 -11.60
CA ASN A 114 6.85 2.92 -11.92
C ASN A 114 7.30 2.24 -13.22
N SER A 115 7.69 3.04 -14.21
CA SER A 115 8.12 2.58 -15.54
C SER A 115 9.52 3.05 -15.92
N ARG A 116 10.24 3.73 -15.02
CA ARG A 116 11.54 4.35 -15.31
C ARG A 116 12.54 4.06 -14.20
N ILE A 117 13.82 4.03 -14.56
CA ILE A 117 14.93 3.95 -13.63
C ILE A 117 15.92 5.06 -13.96
N THR A 118 16.51 5.69 -12.96
CA THR A 118 17.56 6.69 -13.15
C THR A 118 18.90 6.01 -13.38
N GLU A 119 19.87 6.75 -13.90
CA GLU A 119 21.27 6.36 -13.73
C GLU A 119 21.64 6.25 -12.23
N PRO A 120 22.72 5.52 -11.87
CA PRO A 120 23.15 5.41 -10.49
C PRO A 120 23.47 6.77 -9.86
N LEU A 121 22.88 7.04 -8.70
CA LEU A 121 23.09 8.27 -7.93
C LEU A 121 23.84 7.97 -6.64
N HIS A 122 24.70 8.89 -6.21
CA HIS A 122 25.36 8.78 -4.91
C HIS A 122 24.60 9.62 -3.89
N MET A 123 24.18 8.99 -2.80
CA MET A 123 23.54 9.65 -1.68
C MET A 123 24.45 9.57 -0.45
N HIS A 124 24.63 10.69 0.23
CA HIS A 124 25.38 10.77 1.48
C HIS A 124 24.50 11.34 2.58
N ILE A 125 24.41 10.63 3.71
CA ILE A 125 23.72 11.10 4.90
C ILE A 125 24.78 11.71 5.81
N LYS A 126 24.66 13.01 6.10
CA LYS A 126 25.59 13.67 7.03
C LYS A 126 25.34 13.15 8.44
N ASP A 127 26.42 12.94 9.19
CA ASP A 127 26.42 12.57 10.62
C ASP A 127 25.97 11.13 10.95
N HIS A 128 26.07 10.19 9.99
CA HIS A 128 25.92 8.75 10.21
C HIS A 128 27.11 7.95 9.69
#